data_AF-A0A1F5DH60-F1
#
_entry.id   AF-A0A1F5DH60-F1
#
_cell.length_a   1.000
_cell.length_b   1.000
_cell.length_c   1.000
_cell.angle_alpha   90.00
_cell.angle_beta   90.00
_cell.angle_gamma   90.00
#
_symmetry.space_group_name_H-M   'P 1'
#
loop_
_entity.id
_entity.type
_entity.pdbx_description
1 polymer ?
#
loop_
_entity_poly.entity_id
_entity_poly.type
_entity_poly.pdbx_seq_one_letter_code
_entity_poly.pdbx_strand_id
1 'polypeptide(L)'
;MHDIGGSSIKEQYQKGPGIASALMKKLDYPEQTIQNVTEMIRKHHEKLINPYEAFMILFDSDQLVKFSEEEFVHYKAKHTNWNTIIDSMYHENSKILARKMLIKRPMQNP
;
A
#
# COMPACT_ATOMS: atom_id res chain seq x y z
N MET A 1 3.66 -17.99 7.96
CA MET A 1 4.41 -17.00 8.75
C MET A 1 3.36 -16.07 9.34
N HIS A 2 3.00 -16.26 10.61
CA HIS A 2 1.87 -15.58 11.25
C HIS A 2 2.19 -14.11 11.53
N ASP A 3 1.19 -13.24 11.29
CA ASP A 3 1.25 -11.78 11.27
C ASP A 3 2.02 -11.14 12.43
N ILE A 4 3.27 -10.76 12.17
CA ILE A 4 4.10 -10.02 13.12
C ILE A 4 3.47 -8.63 13.42
N GLY A 5 2.55 -8.13 12.59
CA GLY A 5 1.78 -6.90 12.81
C GLY A 5 0.35 -7.07 13.36
N GLY A 6 -0.11 -8.30 13.59
CA GLY A 6 -1.52 -8.60 13.90
C GLY A 6 -2.39 -8.78 12.66
N SER A 7 -3.52 -9.48 12.83
CA SER A 7 -4.39 -9.94 11.74
C SER A 7 -5.48 -8.94 11.35
N SER A 8 -5.55 -7.80 12.04
CA SER A 8 -6.49 -6.72 11.73
C SER A 8 -5.78 -5.41 11.44
N ILE A 9 -6.39 -4.58 10.58
CA ILE A 9 -5.91 -3.23 10.23
C ILE A 9 -5.62 -2.41 11.50
N LYS A 10 -6.49 -2.49 12.50
CA LYS A 10 -6.32 -1.79 13.79
C LYS A 10 -5.06 -2.24 14.53
N GLU A 11 -4.77 -3.54 14.54
CA GLU A 11 -3.56 -4.04 15.18
C GLU A 11 -2.31 -3.62 14.42
N GLN A 12 -2.36 -3.62 13.08
CA GLN A 12 -1.25 -3.17 12.24
C GLN A 12 -0.92 -1.70 12.49
N TYR A 13 -1.94 -0.84 12.66
CA TYR A 13 -1.74 0.57 13.04
C TYR A 13 -1.11 0.75 14.42
N GLN A 14 -1.48 -0.10 15.38
CA GLN A 14 -1.02 0.03 16.77
C GLN A 14 0.37 -0.58 16.98
N LYS A 15 0.62 -1.77 16.40
CA LYS A 15 1.81 -2.58 16.63
C LYS A 15 2.89 -2.32 15.59
N GLY A 16 2.52 -2.08 14.33
CA GLY A 16 3.44 -1.88 13.21
C GLY A 16 4.51 -0.81 13.46
N PRO A 17 4.13 0.42 13.86
CA PRO A 17 5.11 1.46 14.18
C PRO A 17 6.08 1.07 15.31
N GLY A 18 5.58 0.39 16.34
CA GLY A 18 6.42 -0.04 17.46
C GLY A 18 7.46 -1.10 17.05
N ILE A 19 7.05 -2.06 16.22
CA ILE A 19 7.93 -3.11 15.69
C ILE A 19 9.00 -2.53 14.79
N ALA A 20 8.62 -1.65 13.85
CA ALA A 20 9.56 -0.99 12.96
C ALA A 20 10.56 -0.12 13.74
N SER A 21 10.08 0.66 14.72
CA SER A 21 10.96 1.45 15.59
C SER A 21 11.99 0.57 16.31
N ALA A 22 11.56 -0.54 16.90
CA ALA A 22 12.44 -1.44 17.62
C ALA A 22 13.51 -2.08 16.70
N LEU A 23 13.14 -2.47 15.48
CA LEU A 23 14.07 -3.02 14.49
C LEU A 23 15.09 -1.97 14.03
N MET A 24 14.63 -0.77 13.68
CA MET A 24 15.50 0.28 13.17
C MET A 24 16.46 0.81 14.24
N LYS A 25 16.02 0.88 15.51
CA LYS A 25 16.92 1.19 16.64
C LYS A 25 18.03 0.16 16.80
N LYS A 26 17.73 -1.14 16.63
CA LYS A 26 18.74 -2.21 16.68
C LYS A 26 19.75 -2.13 15.53
N LEU A 27 19.38 -1.48 14.42
CA LEU A 27 20.21 -1.28 13.25
C LEU A 27 20.88 0.10 13.23
N ASP A 28 20.80 0.86 14.34
CA ASP A 28 21.43 2.17 14.53
C ASP A 28 21.03 3.24 13.50
N TYR A 29 19.77 3.22 13.05
CA TYR A 29 19.23 4.28 12.19
C TYR A 29 19.01 5.59 12.96
N PRO A 30 19.20 6.77 12.32
CA PRO A 30 18.92 8.06 12.94
C PRO A 30 17.46 8.20 13.39
N GLU A 31 17.24 8.81 14.56
CA GLU A 31 15.90 8.98 15.15
C GLU A 31 14.92 9.68 14.20
N GLN A 32 15.37 10.69 13.44
CA GLN A 32 14.54 11.35 12.44
C GLN A 32 14.04 10.39 11.35
N THR A 33 14.90 9.47 10.90
CA THR A 33 14.54 8.44 9.92
C THR A 33 13.52 7.47 10.51
N ILE A 34 13.71 7.07 11.76
CA ILE A 34 12.78 6.19 12.49
C ILE A 34 11.41 6.84 12.62
N GLN A 35 11.34 8.12 13.00
CA GLN A 35 10.09 8.87 13.10
C GLN A 35 9.38 8.95 11.75
N ASN A 36 10.10 9.26 10.67
CA ASN A 36 9.50 9.33 9.33
C ASN A 36 8.93 7.97 8.88
N VAL A 37 9.66 6.88 9.08
CA VAL A 37 9.21 5.52 8.69
C VAL A 37 8.03 5.06 9.55
N THR A 38 8.08 5.29 10.86
CA THR A 38 6.98 4.90 11.76
C THR A 38 5.71 5.70 11.50
N GLU A 39 5.83 6.97 11.12
CA GLU A 39 4.70 7.79 10.68
C GLU A 39 4.12 7.28 9.36
N MET A 40 4.97 6.88 8.42
CA MET A 40 4.57 6.22 7.17
C MET A 40 3.72 4.98 7.47
N ILE A 41 4.23 4.08 8.30
CA ILE A 41 3.54 2.84 8.68
C ILE A 41 2.22 3.13 9.38
N ARG A 42 2.18 4.17 10.23
CA ARG A 42 0.94 4.56 10.91
C ARG A 42 -0.14 5.06 9.96
N LYS A 43 0.23 5.63 8.82
CA LYS A 43 -0.69 6.34 7.92
C LYS A 43 -0.88 5.67 6.56
N HIS A 44 -0.18 4.59 6.25
CA HIS A 44 -0.14 4.05 4.89
C HIS A 44 -1.47 3.53 4.31
N HIS A 45 -2.53 3.33 5.11
CA HIS A 45 -3.87 3.08 4.55
C HIS A 45 -4.79 4.32 4.56
N GLU A 46 -4.30 5.48 5.00
CA GLU A 46 -4.99 6.76 4.94
C GLU A 46 -4.48 7.57 3.75
N LYS A 47 -5.39 8.14 2.96
CA LYS A 47 -5.01 9.11 1.94
C LYS A 47 -4.70 10.45 2.61
N LEU A 48 -3.42 10.80 2.69
CA LEU A 48 -3.00 12.09 3.24
C LEU A 48 -3.34 13.23 2.28
N ILE A 49 -3.66 14.41 2.83
CA ILE A 49 -3.97 15.62 2.04
C ILE A 49 -2.70 16.14 1.35
N ASN A 50 -1.56 16.11 2.05
CA ASN A 50 -0.24 16.52 1.54
C ASN A 50 0.79 15.41 1.82
N PRO A 51 0.75 14.28 1.10
CA PRO A 51 1.71 13.20 1.28
C PRO A 51 3.10 13.65 0.79
N TYR A 52 4.15 13.26 1.51
CA TYR A 52 5.52 13.38 1.01
C TYR A 52 5.80 12.30 -0.04
N GLU A 53 6.80 12.53 -0.89
CA GLU A 53 7.07 11.70 -2.07
C GLU A 53 7.22 10.20 -1.77
N ALA A 54 8.03 9.86 -0.76
CA ALA A 54 8.21 8.46 -0.38
C ALA A 54 6.90 7.78 0.09
N PHE A 55 5.98 8.52 0.72
CA PHE A 55 4.66 7.99 1.07
C PHE A 55 3.83 7.73 -0.18
N MET A 56 3.80 8.66 -1.14
CA MET A 56 3.06 8.48 -2.39
C MET A 56 3.54 7.24 -3.14
N ILE A 57 4.85 7.05 -3.23
CA ILE A 57 5.46 5.88 -3.86
C ILE A 57 5.03 4.59 -3.15
N LEU A 58 5.14 4.54 -1.82
CA LEU A 58 4.75 3.37 -1.04
C LEU A 58 3.25 3.06 -1.21
N PHE A 59 2.40 4.08 -1.04
CA PHE A 59 0.95 3.97 -1.14
C PHE A 59 0.53 3.46 -2.51
N ASP A 60 1.03 4.08 -3.58
CA ASP A 60 0.71 3.68 -4.94
C ASP A 60 1.23 2.27 -5.24
N SER A 61 2.42 1.90 -4.74
CA SER A 61 2.97 0.56 -4.90
C SER A 61 2.08 -0.52 -4.26
N ASP A 62 1.58 -0.27 -3.05
CA ASP A 62 0.62 -1.16 -2.37
C ASP A 62 -0.68 -1.29 -3.19
N GLN A 63 -1.18 -0.19 -3.76
CA GLN A 63 -2.35 -0.25 -4.63
C GLN A 63 -2.06 -1.00 -5.95
N LEU A 64 -0.85 -0.90 -6.51
CA LEU A 64 -0.49 -1.60 -7.75
C LEU A 64 -0.43 -3.12 -7.58
N VAL A 65 -0.10 -3.64 -6.38
CA VAL A 65 -0.10 -5.08 -6.08
C VAL A 65 -1.48 -5.69 -6.30
N LYS A 66 -2.57 -4.93 -6.16
CA LYS A 66 -3.93 -5.39 -6.43
C LYS A 66 -4.18 -5.78 -7.90
N PHE A 67 -3.26 -5.41 -8.80
CA PHE A 67 -3.26 -5.86 -10.18
C PHE A 67 -2.43 -7.14 -10.43
N SER A 68 -1.97 -7.83 -9.39
CA SER A 68 -1.32 -9.13 -9.54
C SER A 68 -2.32 -10.25 -9.83
N GLU A 69 -1.83 -11.35 -10.39
CA GLU A 69 -2.69 -12.50 -10.73
C GLU A 69 -3.36 -13.11 -9.50
N GLU A 70 -2.67 -13.11 -8.37
CA GLU A 70 -3.12 -13.65 -7.09
C GLU A 70 -4.31 -12.87 -6.53
N GLU A 71 -4.27 -11.54 -6.59
CA GLU A 71 -5.32 -10.66 -6.07
C GLU A 71 -6.55 -10.61 -6.99
N PHE A 72 -6.43 -11.03 -8.25
CA PHE A 72 -7.49 -10.90 -9.24
C PHE A 72 -8.78 -11.64 -8.87
N VAL A 73 -8.67 -12.85 -8.31
CA VAL A 73 -9.84 -13.67 -7.94
C VAL A 73 -10.69 -12.91 -6.92
N HIS A 74 -10.04 -12.29 -5.95
CA HIS A 74 -10.69 -11.52 -4.89
C HIS A 74 -11.50 -10.33 -5.44
N TYR A 75 -10.92 -9.57 -6.38
CA TYR A 75 -11.57 -8.38 -6.91
C TYR A 75 -12.55 -8.66 -8.07
N LYS A 76 -12.39 -9.76 -8.81
CA LYS A 76 -13.35 -10.19 -9.85
C LYS A 76 -14.71 -10.47 -9.22
N ALA A 77 -14.74 -11.14 -8.07
CA ALA A 77 -15.97 -11.43 -7.32
C ALA A 77 -16.71 -10.17 -6.83
N LYS A 78 -16.03 -9.02 -6.75
CA LYS A 78 -16.56 -7.76 -6.21
C LYS A 78 -17.03 -6.76 -7.27
N HIS A 79 -17.05 -7.13 -8.56
CA HIS A 79 -17.42 -6.24 -9.67
C HIS A 79 -16.75 -4.86 -9.61
N THR A 80 -15.46 -4.85 -9.26
CA THR A 80 -14.73 -3.62 -8.96
C THR A 80 -14.59 -2.70 -10.18
N ASN A 81 -15.01 -1.44 -10.05
CA ASN A 81 -14.78 -0.40 -11.06
C ASN A 81 -13.36 0.17 -10.93
N TRP A 82 -12.42 -0.46 -11.64
CA TRP A 82 -11.01 -0.10 -11.58
C TRP A 82 -10.70 1.31 -12.08
N ASN A 83 -11.45 1.85 -13.03
CA ASN A 83 -11.21 3.22 -13.51
C ASN A 83 -11.46 4.24 -12.38
N THR A 84 -12.58 4.09 -11.67
CA THR A 84 -12.89 4.94 -10.51
C THR A 84 -11.85 4.80 -9.40
N ILE A 85 -11.37 3.58 -9.12
CA ILE A 85 -10.32 3.37 -8.12
C ILE A 85 -9.01 4.02 -8.56
N ILE A 86 -8.60 3.85 -9.82
CA ILE A 86 -7.38 4.46 -10.35
C ILE A 86 -7.43 5.98 -10.20
N ASP A 87 -8.54 6.59 -10.59
CA ASP A 87 -8.69 8.04 -10.56
C ASP A 87 -8.74 8.61 -9.14
N SER A 88 -9.32 7.87 -8.20
CA SER A 88 -9.52 8.33 -6.81
C SER A 88 -8.34 8.04 -5.88
N MET A 89 -7.60 6.93 -6.10
CA MET A 89 -6.61 6.44 -5.13
C MET A 89 -5.17 6.74 -5.51
N TYR A 90 -4.81 6.70 -6.79
CA TYR A 90 -3.41 6.76 -7.22
C TYR A 90 -2.96 8.20 -7.46
N HIS A 91 -1.66 8.46 -7.29
CA HIS A 91 -1.05 9.72 -7.71
C HIS A 91 -0.72 9.69 -9.21
N GLU A 92 -0.52 10.87 -9.80
CA GLU A 92 -0.56 11.07 -11.26
C GLU A 92 0.31 10.11 -12.07
N ASN A 93 1.59 9.94 -11.70
CA ASN A 93 2.50 9.04 -12.42
C ASN A 93 2.04 7.57 -12.35
N SER A 94 1.52 7.16 -11.20
CA SER A 94 1.08 5.80 -10.96
C SER A 94 -0.25 5.47 -11.62
N LYS A 95 -1.11 6.47 -11.88
CA LYS A 95 -2.35 6.27 -12.68
C LYS A 95 -2.03 5.72 -14.07
N ILE A 96 -0.99 6.24 -14.71
CA ILE A 96 -0.57 5.78 -16.04
C ILE A 96 -0.13 4.32 -15.98
N LEU A 97 0.67 3.97 -14.98
CA LEU A 97 1.13 2.59 -14.78
C LEU A 97 -0.04 1.65 -14.46
N ALA A 98 -0.93 2.04 -13.55
CA ALA A 98 -2.10 1.27 -13.16
C ALA A 98 -3.02 0.99 -14.36
N ARG A 99 -3.27 1.97 -15.23
CA ARG A 99 -4.06 1.77 -16.47
C ARG A 99 -3.36 0.80 -17.42
N LYS A 100 -2.03 0.89 -17.58
CA LYS A 100 -1.27 -0.07 -18.40
C LYS A 100 -1.38 -1.50 -17.84
N MET A 101 -1.30 -1.66 -16.52
CA MET A 101 -1.46 -2.97 -15.87
C MET A 101 -2.89 -3.50 -16.00
N LEU A 102 -3.90 -2.63 -15.86
CA LEU A 102 -5.31 -2.99 -16.06
C LEU A 102 -5.59 -3.47 -17.49
N ILE A 103 -4.99 -2.85 -18.51
CA ILE A 103 -5.13 -3.29 -19.92
C ILE A 103 -4.42 -4.63 -20.15
N LYS A 104 -3.23 -4.80 -19.56
CA LYS A 104 -2.46 -6.05 -19.64
C LYS A 104 -3.08 -7.20 -18.85
N ARG A 105 -4.05 -6.90 -17.98
CA ARG A 105 -4.80 -7.92 -17.24
C ARG A 105 -5.38 -8.88 -18.27
N PRO A 106 -4.99 -10.17 -18.25
CA PRO A 106 -5.53 -11.12 -19.20
C PRO A 106 -7.05 -11.10 -19.05
N MET A 107 -7.76 -10.79 -20.14
CA MET A 107 -9.18 -11.09 -20.26
C MET A 107 -9.28 -12.62 -20.27
N GLN A 108 -9.21 -13.23 -19.09
CA GLN A 108 -9.60 -14.62 -18.94
C GLN A 108 -11.12 -14.64 -19.07
N ASN A 109 -11.54 -14.88 -20.32
CA ASN A 109 -12.88 -15.29 -20.71
C ASN A 109 -13.39 -16.40 -19.78
N PRO A 110 -14.71 -16.44 -19.54
CA PRO A 110 -15.35 -17.39 -18.64
C PRO A 110 -15.00 -18.85 -18.92
#